data_AF-Q8RP49-F1
#
_entry.id   AF-Q8RP49-F1
#
_cell.length_a   1.000
_cell.length_b   1.000
_cell.length_c   1.000
_cell.angle_alpha   90.00
_cell.angle_beta   90.00
_cell.angle_gamma   90.00
#
_symmetry.space_group_name_H-M   'P 1'
#
loop_
_entity.id
_entity.type
_entity.pdbx_description
1 polymer ?
#
loop_
_entity_poly.entity_id
_entity_poly.type
_entity_poly.pdbx_seq_one_letter_code
_entity_poly.pdbx_strand_id
1 'polypeptide(L)'
;MLFSVVMILTMLAFNQTVLAKDSTVQTSISVENVLERAGDSTPFSIALESIDAMKTIEEITIAGSGKASFSPLTFTTVGQYTYRVYQKPSQNKDYQADTTVFDVLVYVTYDEDGTLVAKVISRRAGDEEKSAITFKPKRLVKPIPPRQPNIPKTPLPLAGEVKSLLGILSIVLLGLLVLLYVKKLKSKL
;
A
#
# COMPACT_ATOMS: atom_id res chain seq x y z
N MET A 1 40.12 69.92 -3.59
CA MET A 1 39.37 69.23 -4.66
C MET A 1 39.70 67.74 -4.80
N LEU A 2 40.87 67.26 -4.35
CA LEU A 2 41.27 65.85 -4.43
C LEU A 2 40.45 64.89 -3.54
N PHE A 3 39.90 65.39 -2.42
CA PHE A 3 39.07 64.59 -1.50
C PHE A 3 37.68 64.21 -2.04
N SER A 4 37.15 64.95 -3.03
CA SER A 4 35.80 64.70 -3.55
C SER A 4 35.76 63.55 -4.57
N VAL A 5 36.88 63.27 -5.24
CA VAL A 5 36.97 62.23 -6.28
C VAL A 5 37.13 60.83 -5.65
N VAL A 6 37.84 60.74 -4.51
CA VAL A 6 38.05 59.46 -3.81
C VAL A 6 36.77 58.94 -3.15
N MET A 7 35.87 59.83 -2.69
CA MET A 7 34.58 59.45 -2.09
C MET A 7 33.54 59.02 -3.12
N ILE A 8 33.66 59.46 -4.38
CA ILE A 8 32.79 59.01 -5.48
C ILE A 8 33.25 57.63 -5.98
N LEU A 9 34.55 57.31 -5.90
CA LEU A 9 35.09 56.03 -6.35
C LEU A 9 34.74 54.85 -5.41
N THR A 10 34.47 55.11 -4.12
CA THR A 10 34.05 54.04 -3.18
C THR A 10 32.57 53.67 -3.28
N MET A 11 31.71 54.53 -3.83
CA MET A 11 30.30 54.17 -4.09
C MET A 11 30.10 53.25 -5.30
N LEU A 12 31.10 53.09 -6.18
CA LEU A 12 31.02 52.17 -7.32
C LEU A 12 31.32 50.70 -6.98
N ALA A 13 31.71 50.37 -5.75
CA ALA A 13 32.13 49.01 -5.38
C ALA A 13 30.99 48.08 -4.88
N PHE A 14 29.75 48.57 -4.73
CA PHE A 14 28.63 47.76 -4.23
C PHE A 14 27.47 47.61 -5.23
N ASN A 15 27.78 47.56 -6.53
CA ASN A 15 26.81 47.14 -7.55
C ASN A 15 26.97 45.66 -7.93
N GLN A 16 27.39 44.82 -6.98
CA GLN A 16 27.14 43.39 -7.08
C GLN A 16 25.62 43.26 -6.93
N THR A 17 24.91 43.16 -8.04
CA THR A 17 23.61 42.49 -8.06
C THR A 17 23.88 41.11 -7.46
N VAL A 18 23.68 40.97 -6.14
CA VAL A 18 23.57 39.66 -5.52
C VAL A 18 22.43 39.03 -6.29
N LEU A 19 22.75 38.10 -7.19
CA LEU A 19 21.77 37.22 -7.78
C LEU A 19 21.11 36.57 -6.57
N ALA A 20 19.94 37.06 -6.17
CA ALA A 20 19.11 36.38 -5.22
C ALA A 20 18.86 35.04 -5.88
N LYS A 21 19.58 34.01 -5.44
CA LYS A 21 19.36 32.65 -5.88
C LYS A 21 17.89 32.40 -5.60
N ASP A 22 17.08 32.26 -6.66
CA ASP A 22 15.65 31.99 -6.52
C ASP A 22 15.52 30.76 -5.61
N SER A 23 15.19 30.99 -4.35
CA SER A 23 15.14 29.94 -3.35
C SER A 23 13.82 29.21 -3.55
N THR A 24 13.91 27.91 -3.82
CA THR A 24 12.74 27.07 -4.03
C THR A 24 12.87 25.79 -3.24
N VAL A 25 11.73 25.25 -2.82
CA VAL A 25 11.64 23.93 -2.21
C VAL A 25 10.58 23.11 -2.93
N GLN A 26 10.83 21.82 -3.06
CA GLN A 26 9.90 20.88 -3.64
C GLN A 26 9.50 19.80 -2.64
N THR A 27 8.24 19.37 -2.72
CA THR A 27 7.78 18.20 -1.97
C THR A 27 6.76 17.42 -2.78
N SER A 28 6.69 16.11 -2.54
CA SER A 28 5.69 15.23 -3.15
C SER A 28 4.75 14.70 -2.09
N ILE A 29 3.48 14.60 -2.44
CA ILE A 29 2.46 13.97 -1.60
C ILE A 29 2.31 12.52 -2.07
N SER A 30 2.54 11.57 -1.17
CA SER A 30 2.41 10.14 -1.45
C SER A 30 1.10 9.58 -0.91
N VAL A 31 0.55 8.61 -1.64
CA VAL A 31 -0.70 7.92 -1.31
C VAL A 31 -0.53 6.43 -1.47
N GLU A 32 -1.36 5.67 -0.76
CA GLU A 32 -1.45 4.22 -0.86
C GLU A 32 -2.87 3.80 -1.19
N ASN A 33 -3.02 2.85 -2.11
CA ASN A 33 -4.27 2.16 -2.37
C ASN A 33 -4.12 0.71 -1.89
N VAL A 34 -5.11 0.19 -1.18
CA VAL A 34 -5.08 -1.17 -0.64
C VAL A 34 -6.38 -1.88 -0.97
N LEU A 35 -6.29 -2.94 -1.77
CA LEU A 35 -7.39 -3.85 -2.08
C LEU A 35 -7.33 -5.10 -1.21
N GLU A 36 -8.50 -5.64 -0.86
CA GLU A 36 -8.63 -6.82 0.01
C GLU A 36 -8.04 -8.09 -0.62
N ARG A 37 -8.12 -8.22 -1.95
CA ARG A 37 -7.64 -9.40 -2.68
C ARG A 37 -6.24 -9.16 -3.23
N ALA A 38 -5.28 -10.00 -2.82
CA ALA A 38 -3.95 -10.02 -3.42
C ALA A 38 -3.99 -10.33 -4.93
N GLY A 39 -3.15 -9.64 -5.70
CA GLY A 39 -3.12 -9.77 -7.17
C GLY A 39 -4.31 -9.15 -7.89
N ASP A 40 -5.16 -8.40 -7.19
CA ASP A 40 -6.14 -7.53 -7.81
C ASP A 40 -5.45 -6.30 -8.40
N SER A 41 -5.62 -6.09 -9.71
CA SER A 41 -5.01 -4.99 -10.46
C SER A 41 -6.05 -3.94 -10.91
N THR A 42 -7.24 -3.95 -10.30
CA THR A 42 -8.30 -2.98 -10.65
C THR A 42 -7.79 -1.55 -10.42
N PRO A 43 -7.86 -0.66 -11.43
CA PRO A 43 -7.32 0.69 -11.31
C PRO A 43 -8.24 1.63 -10.53
N PHE A 44 -7.65 2.49 -9.72
CA PHE A 44 -8.33 3.58 -9.03
C PHE A 44 -7.60 4.90 -9.25
N SER A 45 -8.36 5.95 -9.55
CA SER A 45 -7.84 7.30 -9.73
C SER A 45 -7.97 8.11 -8.43
N ILE A 46 -6.94 8.86 -8.10
CA ILE A 46 -6.83 9.67 -6.88
C ILE A 46 -6.49 11.09 -7.31
N ALA A 47 -7.23 12.07 -6.82
CA ALA A 47 -7.05 13.48 -7.15
C ALA A 47 -6.38 14.24 -6.00
N LEU A 48 -5.49 15.15 -6.37
CA LEU A 48 -4.94 16.20 -5.53
C LEU A 48 -5.57 17.53 -5.94
N GLU A 49 -6.10 18.26 -4.98
CA GLU A 49 -6.74 19.55 -5.21
C GLU A 49 -6.22 20.60 -4.24
N SER A 50 -5.91 21.79 -4.75
CA SER A 50 -5.61 22.96 -3.92
C SER A 50 -6.91 23.59 -3.45
N ILE A 51 -7.03 23.74 -2.13
CA ILE A 51 -8.15 24.45 -1.51
C ILE A 51 -7.98 25.96 -1.70
N ASP A 52 -6.75 26.46 -1.59
CA ASP A 52 -6.44 27.88 -1.72
C ASP A 52 -6.79 28.41 -3.13
N ALA A 53 -6.53 27.60 -4.17
CA ALA A 53 -6.83 27.95 -5.56
C ALA A 53 -8.18 27.40 -6.06
N MET A 54 -8.89 26.59 -5.25
CA MET A 54 -10.11 25.87 -5.65
C MET A 54 -9.96 25.12 -6.98
N LYS A 55 -8.84 24.40 -7.13
CA LYS A 55 -8.44 23.80 -8.42
C LYS A 55 -7.79 22.43 -8.23
N THR A 56 -8.25 21.46 -9.03
CA THR A 56 -7.57 20.17 -9.18
C THR A 56 -6.18 20.37 -9.79
N ILE A 57 -5.17 19.89 -9.08
CA ILE A 57 -3.75 20.02 -9.47
C ILE A 57 -3.36 18.87 -10.37
N GLU A 58 -3.68 17.64 -9.96
CA GLU A 58 -3.28 16.42 -10.65
C GLU A 58 -4.22 15.27 -10.28
N GLU A 59 -4.38 14.33 -11.21
CA GLU A 59 -4.99 13.03 -10.94
C GLU A 59 -4.00 11.92 -11.31
N ILE A 60 -3.76 10.99 -10.38
CA ILE A 60 -2.90 9.81 -10.60
C ILE A 60 -3.73 8.54 -10.52
N THR A 61 -3.29 7.47 -11.17
CA THR A 61 -3.98 6.17 -11.15
C THR A 61 -3.07 5.09 -10.60
N ILE A 62 -3.57 4.30 -9.64
CA ILE A 62 -2.89 3.13 -9.08
C ILE A 62 -3.64 1.88 -9.52
N ALA A 63 -2.95 0.96 -10.20
CA ALA A 63 -3.49 -0.34 -10.57
C ALA A 63 -3.34 -1.32 -9.41
N GLY A 64 -4.45 -1.69 -8.77
CA GLY A 64 -4.44 -2.62 -7.65
C GLY A 64 -3.99 -2.01 -6.33
N SER A 65 -3.41 -2.84 -5.47
CA SER A 65 -2.74 -2.38 -4.24
C SER A 65 -1.35 -1.83 -4.55
N GLY A 66 -0.99 -0.67 -3.97
CA GLY A 66 0.32 -0.07 -4.17
C GLY A 66 0.41 1.37 -3.70
N LYS A 67 1.61 1.95 -3.83
CA LYS A 67 1.90 3.35 -3.50
C LYS A 67 2.22 4.14 -4.75
N ALA A 68 1.83 5.40 -4.77
CA ALA A 68 2.24 6.37 -5.78
C ALA A 68 2.42 7.74 -5.15
N SER A 69 3.10 8.63 -5.87
CA SER A 69 3.27 10.02 -5.48
C SER A 69 2.76 10.92 -6.59
N PHE A 70 2.15 12.03 -6.20
CA PHE A 70 1.90 13.15 -7.10
C PHE A 70 3.23 13.79 -7.54
N SER A 71 3.18 14.46 -8.68
CA SER A 71 4.28 15.28 -9.18
C SER A 71 4.72 16.31 -8.13
N PRO A 72 6.02 16.65 -8.04
CA PRO A 72 6.52 17.57 -7.03
C PRO A 72 5.84 18.94 -7.10
N LEU A 73 5.34 19.41 -5.96
CA LEU A 73 4.86 20.77 -5.78
C LEU A 73 6.04 21.68 -5.49
N THR A 74 6.15 22.81 -6.19
CA THR A 74 7.24 23.78 -6.02
C THR A 74 6.75 25.02 -5.28
N PHE A 75 7.51 25.46 -4.27
CA PHE A 75 7.21 26.63 -3.46
C PHE A 75 8.38 27.59 -3.45
N THR A 76 8.09 28.89 -3.56
CA THR A 76 9.06 29.99 -3.56
C THR A 76 8.89 30.92 -2.37
N THR A 77 7.78 30.82 -1.63
CA THR A 77 7.48 31.67 -0.48
C THR A 77 7.12 30.83 0.73
N VAL A 78 7.44 31.35 1.92
CA VAL A 78 7.00 30.75 3.17
C VAL A 78 5.49 30.88 3.33
N GLY A 79 4.88 29.92 4.00
CA GLY A 79 3.45 29.90 4.22
C GLY A 79 2.88 28.52 4.49
N GLN A 80 1.58 28.48 4.70
CA GLN A 80 0.79 27.27 4.78
C GLN A 80 -0.01 27.13 3.49
N TYR A 81 0.11 25.98 2.83
CA TYR A 81 -0.64 25.65 1.63
C TYR A 81 -1.56 24.48 1.91
N THR A 82 -2.84 24.64 1.56
CA THR A 82 -3.90 23.69 1.93
C THR A 82 -4.37 22.92 0.70
N TYR A 83 -4.35 21.60 0.82
CA TYR A 83 -4.78 20.68 -0.21
C TYR A 83 -5.77 19.66 0.35
N ARG A 84 -6.53 19.05 -0.55
CA ARG A 84 -7.27 17.81 -0.26
C ARG A 84 -6.86 16.71 -1.23
N VAL A 85 -6.85 15.49 -0.72
CA VAL A 85 -6.64 14.29 -1.51
C VAL A 85 -7.82 13.35 -1.33
N TYR A 86 -8.39 12.90 -2.44
CA TYR A 86 -9.56 12.02 -2.44
C TYR A 86 -9.52 11.05 -3.60
N GLN A 87 -10.13 9.88 -3.41
CA GLN A 87 -10.28 8.90 -4.47
C GLN A 87 -11.51 9.23 -5.33
N LYS A 88 -11.37 9.13 -6.65
CA LYS A 88 -12.47 9.33 -7.60
C LYS A 88 -13.44 8.14 -7.55
N PRO A 89 -14.71 8.34 -7.96
CA PRO A 89 -15.63 7.23 -8.16
C PRO A 89 -15.00 6.12 -9.00
N SER A 90 -15.22 4.87 -8.60
CA SER A 90 -14.67 3.74 -9.34
C SER A 90 -15.28 3.67 -10.74
N GLN A 91 -14.44 3.43 -11.75
CA GLN A 91 -14.89 3.14 -13.11
C GLN A 91 -15.43 1.71 -13.21
N ASN A 92 -15.04 0.82 -12.29
CA ASN A 92 -15.51 -0.56 -12.23
C ASN A 92 -16.70 -0.68 -11.26
N LYS A 93 -17.87 -1.05 -11.78
CA LYS A 93 -19.11 -1.18 -10.99
C LYS A 93 -19.06 -2.26 -9.91
N ASP A 94 -18.10 -3.18 -9.98
CA ASP A 94 -17.89 -4.19 -8.95
C ASP A 94 -17.19 -3.65 -7.70
N TYR A 95 -16.76 -2.38 -7.72
CA TYR A 95 -16.05 -1.73 -6.62
C TYR A 95 -16.73 -0.41 -6.22
N GLN A 96 -16.78 -0.19 -4.92
CA GLN A 96 -17.03 1.11 -4.32
C GLN A 96 -15.69 1.75 -3.97
N ALA A 97 -15.47 2.96 -4.46
CA ALA A 97 -14.31 3.75 -4.06
C ALA A 97 -14.38 4.12 -2.57
N ASP A 98 -13.22 4.30 -1.95
CA ASP A 98 -13.13 4.87 -0.62
C ASP A 98 -13.52 6.36 -0.69
N THR A 99 -14.46 6.77 0.15
CA THR A 99 -14.98 8.14 0.19
C THR A 99 -14.28 9.01 1.22
N THR A 100 -13.27 8.48 1.91
CA THR A 100 -12.43 9.23 2.83
C THR A 100 -11.76 10.38 2.10
N VAL A 101 -11.84 11.58 2.66
CA VAL A 101 -11.09 12.75 2.20
C VAL A 101 -9.94 12.98 3.18
N PHE A 102 -8.77 13.30 2.66
CA PHE A 102 -7.62 13.68 3.47
C PHE A 102 -7.32 15.16 3.31
N ASP A 103 -7.24 15.88 4.42
CA ASP A 103 -6.69 17.23 4.47
C ASP A 103 -5.16 17.12 4.48
N VAL A 104 -4.50 17.88 3.59
CA VAL A 104 -3.05 17.92 3.49
C VAL A 104 -2.56 19.35 3.62
N LEU A 105 -1.70 19.58 4.58
CA LEU A 105 -1.08 20.87 4.88
C LEU A 105 0.40 20.79 4.54
N VAL A 106 0.86 21.69 3.68
CA VAL A 106 2.28 21.89 3.40
C VAL A 106 2.73 23.16 4.08
N TYR A 107 3.60 23.03 5.07
CA TYR A 107 4.22 24.16 5.76
C TYR A 107 5.58 24.44 5.14
N VAL A 108 5.73 25.63 4.55
CA VAL A 108 6.99 26.09 3.97
C VAL A 108 7.59 27.14 4.89
N THR A 109 8.79 26.88 5.39
CA THR A 109 9.52 27.75 6.32
C THR A 109 10.99 27.85 5.91
N TYR A 110 11.76 28.68 6.61
CA TYR A 110 13.22 28.60 6.56
C TYR A 110 13.73 27.65 7.64
N ASP A 111 14.81 26.92 7.36
CA ASP A 111 15.60 26.22 8.37
C ASP A 111 16.62 27.16 9.05
N GLU A 112 17.47 26.61 9.91
CA GLU A 112 18.47 27.36 10.67
C GLU A 112 19.53 28.03 9.77
N ASP A 113 19.74 27.50 8.57
CA ASP A 113 20.69 28.01 7.57
C ASP A 113 20.04 29.04 6.62
N GLY A 114 18.76 29.36 6.81
CA GLY A 114 18.00 30.27 5.94
C GLY A 114 17.58 29.66 4.61
N THR A 115 17.59 28.33 4.48
CA THR A 115 17.13 27.60 3.29
C THR A 115 15.65 27.25 3.41
N LEU A 116 14.90 27.30 2.29
CA LEU A 116 13.49 26.90 2.30
C LEU A 116 13.35 25.40 2.53
N VAL A 117 12.51 25.03 3.48
CA VAL A 117 12.12 23.65 3.79
C VAL A 117 10.61 23.50 3.76
N ALA A 118 10.13 22.32 3.33
CA ALA A 118 8.72 22.00 3.25
C ALA A 118 8.38 20.78 4.11
N LYS A 119 7.35 20.90 4.94
CA LYS A 119 6.86 19.81 5.79
C LYS A 119 5.40 19.50 5.45
N VAL A 120 5.16 18.26 5.03
CA VAL A 120 3.82 17.75 4.72
C VAL A 120 3.20 17.10 5.95
N ILE A 121 1.96 17.47 6.25
CA ILE A 121 1.14 16.83 7.29
C ILE A 121 -0.20 16.47 6.65
N SER A 122 -0.64 15.23 6.85
CA SER A 122 -1.93 14.75 6.39
C SER A 122 -2.75 14.18 7.54
N ARG A 123 -4.08 14.28 7.41
CA ARG A 123 -5.08 13.71 8.33
C ARG A 123 -6.36 13.44 7.56
N ARG A 124 -7.24 12.57 8.07
CA ARG A 124 -8.59 12.47 7.51
C ARG A 124 -9.35 13.76 7.81
N ALA A 125 -10.21 14.18 6.89
CA ALA A 125 -11.06 15.33 7.09
C ALA A 125 -11.97 15.09 8.31
N GLY A 126 -11.91 16.01 9.28
CA GLY A 126 -12.63 15.90 10.55
C GLY A 126 -11.86 15.23 11.68
N ASP A 127 -10.75 14.55 11.41
CA ASP A 127 -9.87 13.99 12.44
C ASP A 127 -8.85 15.06 12.91
N GLU A 128 -8.46 15.02 14.19
CA GLU A 128 -7.35 15.83 14.70
C GLU A 128 -5.98 15.16 14.52
N GLU A 129 -5.98 13.82 14.56
CA GLU A 129 -4.77 13.02 14.50
C GLU A 129 -4.19 12.92 13.08
N LYS A 130 -2.85 12.85 13.01
CA LYS A 130 -2.15 12.66 11.74
C LYS A 130 -2.36 11.25 11.23
N SER A 131 -2.54 11.11 9.92
CA SER A 131 -2.67 9.80 9.26
C SER A 131 -1.99 9.81 7.90
N ALA A 132 -1.38 8.70 7.52
CA ALA A 132 -0.97 8.49 6.13
C ALA A 132 -2.21 8.48 5.21
N ILE A 133 -2.01 8.89 3.96
CA ILE A 133 -3.07 8.91 2.95
C ILE A 133 -3.21 7.50 2.38
N THR A 134 -4.20 6.77 2.87
CA THR A 134 -4.47 5.39 2.45
C THR A 134 -5.93 5.23 2.10
N PHE A 135 -6.20 4.76 0.89
CA PHE A 135 -7.53 4.43 0.40
C PHE A 135 -7.75 2.91 0.39
N LYS A 136 -8.95 2.50 0.79
CA LYS A 136 -9.37 1.09 0.85
C LYS A 136 -10.69 0.87 0.10
N PRO A 137 -10.68 0.86 -1.24
CA PRO A 137 -11.85 0.52 -2.03
C PRO A 137 -12.41 -0.85 -1.64
N LYS A 138 -13.74 -0.96 -1.64
CA LYS A 138 -14.43 -2.19 -1.28
C LYS A 138 -15.01 -2.86 -2.51
N ARG A 139 -14.85 -4.18 -2.60
CA ARG A 139 -15.53 -4.96 -3.64
C ARG A 139 -16.98 -5.18 -3.24
N LEU A 140 -17.91 -4.94 -4.17
CA LEU A 140 -19.36 -5.07 -3.96
C LEU A 140 -19.86 -6.50 -4.23
N VAL A 141 -19.21 -7.24 -5.13
CA VAL A 141 -19.59 -8.61 -5.49
C VAL A 141 -18.79 -9.64 -4.69
N LYS A 142 -19.47 -10.71 -4.25
CA LYS A 142 -18.78 -11.86 -3.63
C LYS A 142 -17.71 -12.42 -4.59
N PRO A 143 -16.56 -12.90 -4.09
CA PRO A 143 -15.52 -13.45 -4.95
C PRO A 143 -16.08 -14.57 -5.83
N ILE A 144 -15.90 -14.47 -7.14
CA ILE A 144 -16.06 -15.63 -8.02
C ILE A 144 -15.06 -16.69 -7.52
N PRO A 145 -15.49 -17.93 -7.25
CA PRO A 145 -14.58 -18.98 -6.81
C PRO A 145 -13.40 -19.06 -7.79
N PRO A 146 -12.15 -19.15 -7.30
CA PRO A 146 -11.01 -19.32 -8.20
C PRO A 146 -11.27 -20.53 -9.10
N ARG A 147 -10.91 -20.41 -10.39
CA ARG A 147 -10.88 -21.58 -11.28
C ARG A 147 -10.10 -22.67 -10.55
N GLN A 148 -10.71 -23.85 -10.37
CA GLN A 148 -10.04 -24.98 -9.74
C GLN A 148 -8.66 -25.14 -10.40
N PRO A 149 -7.57 -25.22 -9.61
CA PRO A 149 -6.26 -25.52 -10.17
C PRO A 149 -6.37 -26.77 -11.03
N ASN A 150 -5.79 -26.76 -12.24
CA ASN A 150 -5.64 -27.98 -13.01
C ASN A 150 -5.03 -29.03 -12.08
N ILE A 151 -5.67 -30.20 -11.96
CA ILE A 151 -5.20 -31.29 -11.10
C ILE A 151 -3.71 -31.50 -11.38
N PRO A 152 -2.82 -31.38 -10.37
CA PRO A 152 -1.40 -31.64 -10.55
C PRO A 152 -1.22 -33.05 -11.12
N LYS A 153 -0.49 -33.20 -12.24
CA LYS A 153 -0.08 -34.52 -12.76
C LYS A 153 1.00 -35.20 -11.90
N THR A 154 1.14 -34.78 -10.65
CA THR A 154 2.07 -35.39 -9.71
C THR A 154 1.39 -36.61 -9.12
N PRO A 155 1.98 -37.82 -9.19
CA PRO A 155 1.39 -38.99 -8.54
C PRO A 155 1.17 -38.69 -7.06
N LEU A 156 -0.02 -39.01 -6.55
CA LEU A 156 -0.28 -38.91 -5.12
C LEU A 156 0.75 -39.77 -4.36
N PRO A 157 1.25 -39.33 -3.19
CA PRO A 157 2.02 -40.21 -2.32
C PRO A 157 1.14 -41.41 -1.96
N LEU A 158 1.69 -42.62 -2.11
CA LEU A 158 1.00 -43.86 -1.79
C LEU A 158 0.68 -43.86 -0.29
N ALA A 159 -0.59 -43.61 0.06
CA ALA A 159 -1.05 -43.63 1.43
C ALA A 159 -1.02 -45.07 1.96
N GLY A 160 -0.21 -45.28 3.00
CA GLY A 160 -0.35 -46.30 4.04
C GLY A 160 -0.84 -47.68 3.60
N GLU A 161 0.10 -48.61 3.52
CA GLU A 161 -0.13 -50.06 3.45
C GLU A 161 -1.22 -50.50 4.45
N VAL A 162 -2.44 -50.73 3.97
CA VAL A 162 -3.53 -51.27 4.79
C VAL A 162 -3.26 -52.75 4.98
N LYS A 163 -2.57 -53.13 6.05
CA LYS A 163 -2.47 -54.55 6.45
C LYS A 163 -3.86 -55.02 6.84
N SER A 164 -4.50 -55.61 5.83
CA SER A 164 -5.84 -56.16 5.76
C SER A 164 -6.37 -56.73 7.08
N LEU A 165 -7.48 -56.17 7.56
CA LEU A 165 -8.28 -56.69 8.67
C LEU A 165 -8.73 -58.15 8.40
N LEU A 166 -8.80 -58.59 7.14
CA LEU A 166 -9.04 -60.00 6.77
C LEU A 166 -7.90 -60.94 7.23
N GLY A 167 -6.66 -60.46 7.29
CA GLY A 167 -5.52 -61.28 7.72
C GLY A 167 -5.57 -61.60 9.22
N ILE A 168 -6.09 -60.69 10.04
CA ILE A 168 -6.26 -60.92 11.48
C ILE A 168 -7.40 -61.91 11.73
N LEU A 169 -8.48 -61.85 10.94
CA LEU A 169 -9.62 -62.77 11.07
C LEU A 169 -9.24 -64.23 10.75
N SER A 170 -8.34 -64.46 9.79
CA SER A 170 -7.92 -65.81 9.40
C SER A 170 -7.07 -66.51 10.47
N ILE A 171 -6.17 -65.77 11.15
CA ILE A 171 -5.32 -66.32 12.23
C ILE A 171 -6.19 -66.73 13.43
N VAL A 172 -7.20 -65.93 13.78
CA VAL A 172 -8.12 -66.25 14.88
C VAL A 172 -8.95 -67.49 14.55
N LEU A 173 -9.46 -67.61 13.32
CA LEU A 173 -10.23 -68.78 12.90
C LEU A 173 -9.38 -70.06 12.90
N LEU A 174 -8.13 -69.99 12.43
CA LEU A 174 -7.22 -71.14 12.42
C LEU A 174 -6.86 -71.58 13.85
N GLY A 175 -6.59 -70.62 14.74
CA GLY A 175 -6.34 -70.90 16.16
C GLY A 175 -7.52 -71.61 16.82
N LEU A 176 -8.76 -71.18 16.55
CA LEU A 176 -9.96 -71.79 17.10
C LEU A 176 -10.17 -73.22 16.57
N LEU A 177 -9.91 -73.45 15.28
CA LEU A 177 -9.97 -74.79 14.66
C LEU A 177 -8.94 -75.77 15.25
N VAL A 178 -7.70 -75.32 15.47
CA VAL A 178 -6.67 -76.14 16.12
C VAL A 178 -7.06 -76.48 17.55
N LEU A 179 -7.61 -75.52 18.30
CA LEU A 179 -8.05 -75.74 19.69
C LEU A 179 -9.18 -76.76 19.76
N LEU A 180 -10.15 -76.72 18.84
CA LEU A 180 -11.20 -77.73 18.71
C LEU A 180 -10.64 -79.10 18.33
N TYR A 181 -9.66 -79.17 17.44
CA TYR A 181 -9.02 -80.42 17.02
C TYR A 181 -8.26 -81.08 18.17
N VAL A 182 -7.45 -80.32 18.91
CA VAL A 182 -6.71 -80.82 20.09
C VAL A 182 -7.68 -81.30 21.18
N LYS A 183 -8.77 -80.55 21.44
CA LYS A 183 -9.79 -80.96 22.40
C LYS A 183 -10.49 -82.26 21.98
N LYS A 184 -10.76 -82.45 20.68
CA LYS A 184 -11.33 -83.69 20.12
C LYS A 184 -10.36 -84.87 20.23
N LEU A 185 -9.06 -84.65 20.03
CA LEU A 185 -8.04 -85.69 20.14
C LEU A 185 -7.87 -86.14 21.60
N LYS A 186 -7.86 -85.20 22.54
CA LYS A 186 -7.74 -85.48 23.98
C LYS A 186 -8.99 -86.13 24.59
N SER A 187 -10.15 -85.98 23.95
CA SER A 187 -11.39 -86.69 24.33
C SER A 187 -11.46 -88.13 23.83
N LYS A 188 -10.54 -88.55 22.95
CA LYS A 188 -10.48 -89.90 22.37
C LYS A 188 -9.32 -90.75 22.90
N LEU A 189 -8.47 -90.19 23.77
CA LEU A 189 -7.57 -90.94 24.67
C LEU A 189 -8.23 -91.05 26.05
#